data_AF-A0A1J4MM49-F1
#
_entry.id   AF-A0A1J4MM49-F1
#
_cell.length_a   1.000
_cell.length_b   1.000
_cell.length_c   1.000
_cell.angle_alpha   90.00
_cell.angle_beta   90.00
_cell.angle_gamma   90.00
#
_symmetry.space_group_name_H-M   'P 1'
#
loop_
_entity.id
_entity.type
_entity.pdbx_description
1 polymer ?
#
loop_
_entity_poly.entity_id
_entity_poly.type
_entity_poly.pdbx_seq_one_letter_code
_entity_poly.pdbx_strand_id
1 'polypeptide(L)'
;MTVENIYNEESRNSPEQEIAELQSECKKALKNTLRIAADANEISLHSATKLNEQTEQLYKIEDETEKIKDNLDKTERAINSLKNPFLFWFKGLFRQNESKSIKPAPISNFQKDKNTHNKETCHVISDFPKERKLYCKDLDDRHEFNNEIDEGLEQIGDMLKEMHNRAISMNTALKNQGGILNNIDANIYSNNSRMKDQRTELGKFIRK
;
A
#
# COMPACT_ATOMS: atom_id res chain seq x y z
N MET A 1 62.57 58.39 -13.04
CA MET A 1 61.47 58.32 -12.07
C MET A 1 60.21 58.00 -12.85
N THR A 2 59.96 56.70 -13.05
CA THR A 2 58.77 56.16 -13.70
C THR A 2 57.75 55.87 -12.61
N VAL A 3 56.64 56.59 -12.62
CA VAL A 3 55.50 56.32 -11.73
C VAL A 3 54.63 55.31 -12.47
N GLU A 4 54.71 54.04 -12.06
CA GLU A 4 53.81 53.00 -12.54
C GLU A 4 52.40 53.27 -12.01
N ASN A 5 51.48 53.50 -12.93
CA ASN A 5 50.04 53.50 -12.67
C ASN A 5 49.59 52.06 -12.38
N ILE A 6 49.43 51.73 -11.11
CA ILE A 6 48.67 50.57 -10.67
C ILE A 6 47.19 50.96 -10.73
N TYR A 7 46.54 50.72 -11.87
CA TYR A 7 45.08 50.64 -11.90
C TYR A 7 44.69 49.28 -11.33
N ASN A 8 44.26 49.28 -10.07
CA ASN A 8 43.45 48.19 -9.53
C ASN A 8 42.06 48.28 -10.18
N GLU A 9 41.86 47.52 -11.25
CA GLU A 9 40.54 47.22 -11.79
C GLU A 9 39.87 46.20 -10.87
N GLU A 10 39.26 46.72 -9.80
CA GLU A 10 38.36 45.96 -8.94
C GLU A 10 37.12 45.64 -9.77
N SER A 11 37.07 44.41 -10.29
CA SER A 11 36.01 43.85 -11.12
C SER A 11 34.68 43.85 -10.35
N ARG A 12 34.00 45.00 -10.31
CA ARG A 12 32.63 45.13 -9.81
C ARG A 12 31.70 44.47 -10.82
N ASN A 13 31.19 43.29 -10.47
CA ASN A 13 30.05 42.71 -11.18
C ASN A 13 28.91 43.75 -11.20
N SER A 14 28.30 43.96 -12.37
CA SER A 14 27.12 44.82 -12.50
C SER A 14 25.97 44.19 -11.69
N PRO A 15 25.12 44.98 -10.98
CA PRO A 15 23.95 44.47 -10.25
C PRO A 15 23.03 43.58 -11.11
N GLU A 16 22.97 43.83 -12.42
CA GLU A 16 22.21 43.02 -13.37
C GLU A 16 22.78 41.60 -13.52
N GLN A 17 24.10 41.46 -13.46
CA GLN A 17 24.80 40.18 -13.57
C GLN A 17 24.58 39.33 -12.32
N GLU A 18 24.59 39.96 -11.14
CA GLU A 18 24.27 39.32 -9.86
C GLU A 18 22.80 38.84 -9.81
N ILE A 19 21.85 39.64 -10.29
CA ILE A 19 20.43 39.24 -10.37
C ILE A 19 20.26 38.03 -11.30
N ALA A 20 20.90 38.04 -12.47
CA ALA A 20 20.82 36.94 -13.42
C ALA A 20 21.44 35.64 -12.85
N GLU A 21 22.54 35.75 -12.12
CA GLU A 21 23.18 34.61 -11.45
C GLU A 21 22.26 34.03 -10.35
N LEU A 22 21.69 34.88 -9.48
CA LEU A 22 20.74 34.46 -8.45
C LEU A 22 19.47 33.80 -9.04
N GLN A 23 18.93 34.34 -10.14
CA GLN A 23 17.80 33.73 -10.83
C GLN A 23 18.17 32.36 -11.40
N SER A 24 19.37 32.22 -11.98
CA SER A 24 19.87 30.93 -12.49
C SER A 24 20.02 29.90 -11.37
N GLU A 25 20.58 30.30 -10.23
CA GLU A 25 20.69 29.42 -9.05
C GLU A 25 19.32 29.01 -8.51
N CYS A 26 18.38 29.95 -8.42
CA CYS A 26 17.01 29.67 -7.99
C CYS A 26 16.32 28.66 -8.91
N LYS A 27 16.40 28.84 -10.23
CA LYS A 27 15.85 27.88 -11.22
C LYS A 27 16.49 26.49 -11.07
N LYS A 28 17.81 26.42 -10.84
CA LYS A 28 18.50 25.14 -10.61
C LYS A 28 18.03 24.46 -9.33
N ALA A 29 17.90 25.22 -8.24
CA ALA A 29 17.41 24.71 -6.97
C ALA A 29 15.97 24.18 -7.10
N LEU A 30 15.09 24.93 -7.77
CA LEU A 30 13.72 24.52 -8.04
C LEU A 30 13.65 23.22 -8.84
N LYS A 31 14.41 23.11 -9.94
CA LYS A 31 14.47 21.89 -10.76
C LYS A 31 14.98 20.68 -9.97
N ASN A 32 15.97 20.88 -9.11
CA ASN A 32 16.45 19.83 -8.23
C ASN A 32 15.37 19.40 -7.22
N THR A 33 14.66 20.34 -6.60
CA THR A 33 13.58 20.04 -5.66
C THR A 33 12.42 19.32 -6.35
N LEU A 34 12.01 19.76 -7.54
CA LEU A 34 11.00 19.07 -8.36
C LEU A 34 11.39 17.63 -8.64
N ARG A 35 12.65 17.38 -9.04
CA ARG A 35 13.16 16.03 -9.25
C ARG A 35 13.10 15.18 -7.99
N ILE A 36 13.59 15.71 -6.87
CA ILE A 36 13.56 15.01 -5.58
C ILE A 36 12.13 14.71 -5.15
N ALA A 37 11.21 15.66 -5.31
CA ALA A 37 9.80 15.49 -4.98
C ALA A 37 9.14 14.43 -5.88
N ALA A 38 9.45 14.39 -7.18
CA ALA A 38 8.97 13.37 -8.10
C ALA A 38 9.51 11.98 -7.73
N ASP A 39 10.82 11.86 -7.48
CA ASP A 39 11.46 10.62 -7.04
C ASP A 39 10.82 10.11 -5.73
N ALA A 40 10.60 11.00 -4.76
CA ALA A 40 9.93 10.68 -3.50
C ALA A 40 8.46 10.28 -3.71
N ASN A 41 7.75 10.94 -4.63
CA ASN A 41 6.37 10.63 -4.96
C ASN A 41 6.25 9.21 -5.55
N GLU A 42 7.15 8.83 -6.46
CA GLU A 42 7.22 7.49 -7.03
C GLU A 42 7.51 6.42 -5.97
N ILE A 43 8.50 6.66 -5.10
CA ILE A 43 8.81 5.76 -3.98
C ILE A 43 7.58 5.58 -3.08
N SER A 44 6.88 6.67 -2.76
CA SER A 44 5.68 6.61 -1.92
C SER A 44 4.56 5.77 -2.55
N LEU A 45 4.40 5.83 -3.87
CA LEU A 45 3.42 5.05 -4.62
C LEU A 45 3.75 3.56 -4.57
N HIS A 46 5.01 3.21 -4.81
CA HIS A 46 5.48 1.83 -4.72
C HIS A 46 5.31 1.27 -3.30
N SER A 47 5.67 2.05 -2.26
CA SER A 47 5.46 1.66 -0.86
C SER A 47 3.99 1.43 -0.53
N ALA A 48 3.09 2.32 -0.97
CA ALA A 48 1.65 2.16 -0.76
C ALA A 48 1.11 0.89 -1.44
N THR A 49 1.59 0.58 -2.65
CA THR A 49 1.21 -0.63 -3.39
C THR A 49 1.66 -1.88 -2.64
N LYS A 50 2.92 -1.91 -2.19
CA LYS A 50 3.47 -3.02 -1.42
C LYS A 50 2.73 -3.24 -0.09
N LEU A 51 2.37 -2.15 0.58
CA LEU A 51 1.60 -2.22 1.81
C LEU A 51 0.22 -2.83 1.58
N ASN A 52 -0.45 -2.50 0.47
CA ASN A 52 -1.72 -3.11 0.11
C ASN A 52 -1.59 -4.63 -0.14
N GLU A 53 -0.56 -5.05 -0.89
CA GLU A 53 -0.26 -6.48 -1.07
C GLU A 53 -0.02 -7.20 0.26
N GLN A 54 0.69 -6.57 1.20
CA GLN A 54 0.93 -7.12 2.53
C GLN A 54 -0.36 -7.22 3.36
N THR A 55 -1.26 -6.24 3.26
CA THR A 55 -2.59 -6.32 3.88
C THR A 55 -3.36 -7.55 3.39
N GLU A 56 -3.38 -7.80 2.07
CA GLU A 56 -4.06 -8.96 1.50
C GLU A 56 -3.47 -10.28 1.98
N GLN A 57 -2.13 -10.34 2.12
CA GLN A 57 -1.46 -11.52 2.67
C GLN A 57 -1.85 -11.77 4.12
N LEU A 58 -1.98 -10.73 4.95
CA LEU A 58 -2.43 -10.87 6.33
C LEU A 58 -3.85 -11.44 6.42
N TYR A 59 -4.78 -10.98 5.58
CA TYR A 59 -6.13 -11.57 5.55
C TYR A 59 -6.12 -13.05 5.15
N LYS A 60 -5.26 -13.45 4.20
CA LYS A 60 -5.10 -14.87 3.84
C LYS A 60 -4.58 -15.69 5.01
N ILE A 61 -3.57 -15.18 5.73
CA ILE A 61 -3.03 -15.86 6.92
C ILE A 61 -4.10 -15.97 8.01
N GLU A 62 -4.87 -14.91 8.26
CA GLU A 62 -5.97 -14.93 9.23
C GLU A 62 -6.98 -16.05 8.89
N ASP A 63 -7.46 -16.12 7.65
CA ASP A 63 -8.37 -17.18 7.17
C ASP A 63 -7.75 -18.58 7.28
N GLU A 64 -6.46 -18.74 6.95
CA GLU A 64 -5.75 -20.01 7.14
C GLU A 64 -5.67 -20.41 8.63
N THR A 65 -5.42 -19.46 9.53
CA THR A 65 -5.39 -19.75 10.97
C THR A 65 -6.77 -20.16 11.51
N GLU A 66 -7.84 -19.57 10.99
CA GLU A 66 -9.21 -19.97 11.33
C GLU A 66 -9.56 -21.37 10.81
N LYS A 67 -9.18 -21.68 9.57
CA LYS A 67 -9.34 -23.05 9.02
C LYS A 67 -8.59 -24.10 9.82
N ILE A 68 -7.39 -23.80 10.30
CA ILE A 68 -6.64 -24.71 11.19
C ILE A 68 -7.43 -24.93 12.48
N LYS A 69 -7.94 -23.87 13.10
CA LYS A 69 -8.77 -23.96 14.31
C LYS A 69 -9.99 -24.87 14.11
N ASP A 70 -10.71 -24.69 13.00
CA ASP A 70 -11.86 -25.53 12.62
C ASP A 70 -11.48 -27.01 12.42
N ASN A 71 -10.33 -27.26 11.81
CA ASN A 71 -9.82 -28.61 11.62
C ASN A 71 -9.40 -29.26 12.95
N LEU A 72 -8.86 -28.47 13.88
CA LEU A 72 -8.58 -28.94 15.24
C LEU A 72 -9.87 -29.25 15.99
N ASP A 73 -10.92 -28.44 15.88
CA ASP A 73 -12.24 -28.76 16.45
C ASP A 73 -12.79 -30.10 15.94
N LYS A 74 -12.70 -30.33 14.62
CA LYS A 74 -13.13 -31.59 14.00
C LYS A 74 -12.29 -32.77 14.51
N THR A 75 -10.97 -32.58 14.60
CA THR A 75 -10.04 -33.61 15.08
C THR A 75 -10.29 -33.94 16.56
N GLU A 76 -10.58 -32.94 17.39
CA GLU A 76 -10.93 -33.14 18.79
C GLU A 76 -12.22 -33.94 18.96
N ARG A 77 -13.25 -33.65 18.16
CA ARG A 77 -14.49 -34.46 18.14
C ARG A 77 -14.21 -35.90 17.72
N ALA A 78 -13.35 -36.11 16.73
CA ALA A 78 -12.95 -37.45 16.31
C ALA A 78 -12.19 -38.19 17.43
N ILE A 79 -11.21 -37.56 18.07
CA ILE A 79 -10.48 -38.12 19.22
C ILE A 79 -11.44 -38.43 20.37
N ASN A 80 -12.38 -37.54 20.69
CA ASN A 80 -13.37 -37.77 21.74
C ASN A 80 -14.34 -38.90 21.40
N SER A 81 -14.65 -39.11 20.12
CA SER A 81 -15.42 -40.28 19.69
C SER A 81 -14.64 -41.59 19.86
N LEU A 82 -13.32 -41.57 19.65
CA LEU A 82 -12.40 -42.70 19.85
C LEU A 82 -12.14 -42.99 21.34
N LYS A 83 -12.27 -41.99 22.23
CA LYS A 83 -12.17 -42.16 23.70
C LYS A 83 -13.23 -43.08 24.30
N ASN A 84 -14.36 -43.27 23.62
CA ASN A 84 -15.45 -44.12 24.09
C ASN A 84 -15.66 -45.37 23.22
N PRO A 85 -14.67 -46.30 23.15
CA PRO A 85 -14.82 -47.55 22.41
C PRO A 85 -15.94 -48.42 22.99
N PHE A 86 -16.22 -48.29 24.29
CA PHE A 86 -17.30 -49.00 24.98
C PHE A 86 -18.69 -48.58 24.45
N LEU A 87 -18.95 -47.30 24.16
CA LEU A 87 -20.25 -46.86 23.64
C LEU A 87 -20.57 -47.41 22.23
N PHE A 88 -19.54 -47.72 21.43
CA PHE A 88 -19.71 -48.34 20.11
C PHE A 88 -20.06 -49.83 20.20
N TRP A 89 -19.47 -50.56 21.16
CA TRP A 89 -19.78 -51.98 21.40
C TRP A 89 -21.21 -52.18 21.94
N PHE A 90 -21.71 -51.29 22.82
CA PHE A 90 -23.06 -51.41 23.38
C PHE A 90 -24.19 -50.91 22.46
N LYS A 91 -23.92 -50.02 21.49
CA LYS A 91 -24.93 -49.61 20.49
C LYS A 91 -25.21 -50.67 19.43
N GLY A 92 -24.28 -51.59 19.18
CA GLY A 92 -24.48 -52.75 18.30
C GLY A 92 -25.44 -53.80 18.87
N LEU A 93 -25.68 -53.79 20.18
CA LEU A 93 -26.62 -54.69 20.85
C LEU A 93 -28.08 -54.22 20.81
N PHE A 94 -28.36 -52.96 20.41
CA PHE A 94 -29.71 -52.38 20.40
C PHE A 94 -30.16 -51.80 19.06
N ARG A 95 -29.39 -51.96 17.97
CA ARG A 95 -29.84 -51.58 16.63
C ARG A 95 -30.30 -52.81 15.85
N GLN A 96 -31.54 -53.21 16.09
CA GLN A 96 -32.29 -53.98 15.11
C GLN A 96 -32.50 -53.11 13.86
N ASN A 97 -32.30 -53.74 12.71
CA ASN A 97 -32.27 -53.15 11.39
C ASN A 97 -33.63 -52.52 11.01
N GLU A 98 -33.63 -51.23 10.70
CA GLU A 98 -34.50 -50.71 9.64
C GLU A 98 -33.66 -49.85 8.69
N SER A 99 -33.52 -50.37 7.47
CA SER A 99 -32.95 -49.71 6.32
C SER A 99 -33.92 -48.67 5.78
N LYS A 100 -33.61 -47.38 5.97
CA LYS A 100 -34.24 -46.30 5.19
C LYS A 100 -33.17 -45.51 4.46
N SER A 101 -33.16 -45.77 3.15
CA SER A 101 -32.51 -45.01 2.08
C SER A 101 -32.73 -43.50 2.27
N ILE A 102 -31.62 -42.76 2.35
CA ILE A 102 -31.63 -41.30 2.22
C ILE A 102 -30.78 -40.97 0.98
N LYS A 103 -31.46 -40.49 -0.06
CA LYS A 103 -30.85 -39.93 -1.27
C LYS A 103 -30.18 -38.59 -0.93
N PRO A 104 -29.01 -38.25 -1.49
CA PRO A 104 -28.50 -36.88 -1.43
C PRO A 104 -29.23 -35.99 -2.44
N ALA A 105 -29.59 -34.77 -2.01
CA ALA A 105 -30.06 -33.70 -2.87
C ALA A 105 -28.87 -32.89 -3.44
N PRO A 106 -28.94 -32.37 -4.68
CA PRO A 106 -27.90 -31.54 -5.28
C PRO A 106 -28.08 -30.06 -4.93
N ILE A 107 -27.00 -29.34 -4.68
CA ILE A 107 -27.01 -27.87 -4.57
C ILE A 107 -26.15 -27.27 -5.68
N SER A 108 -26.74 -26.25 -6.28
CA SER A 108 -26.51 -25.59 -7.56
C SER A 108 -25.23 -24.75 -7.67
N ASN A 109 -24.75 -24.67 -8.91
CA ASN A 109 -23.80 -23.70 -9.45
C ASN A 109 -24.22 -22.25 -9.21
N PHE A 110 -23.26 -21.39 -8.89
CA PHE A 110 -23.30 -19.96 -9.21
C PHE A 110 -21.98 -19.54 -9.84
N GLN A 111 -21.95 -19.53 -11.17
CA GLN A 111 -21.08 -18.67 -11.95
C GLN A 111 -21.66 -17.25 -11.92
N LYS A 112 -20.82 -16.24 -11.69
CA LYS A 112 -21.08 -14.91 -12.21
C LYS A 112 -19.78 -14.34 -12.77
N ASP A 113 -19.86 -14.04 -14.05
CA ASP A 113 -18.79 -13.67 -14.95
C ASP A 113 -19.08 -12.23 -15.43
N LYS A 114 -18.00 -11.49 -15.74
CA LYS A 114 -17.90 -10.29 -16.61
C LYS A 114 -18.32 -8.93 -15.99
N ASN A 115 -17.40 -7.99 -15.78
CA ASN A 115 -16.58 -7.18 -16.71
C ASN A 115 -17.33 -5.91 -17.17
N THR A 116 -16.85 -4.71 -16.83
CA THR A 116 -17.06 -3.49 -17.65
C THR A 116 -15.98 -2.44 -17.35
N HIS A 117 -15.18 -2.14 -18.37
CA HIS A 117 -14.33 -0.96 -18.55
C HIS A 117 -15.10 0.35 -18.38
N ASN A 118 -14.47 1.39 -17.83
CA ASN A 118 -14.73 2.73 -18.36
C ASN A 118 -13.48 3.61 -18.38
N LYS A 119 -13.18 4.09 -19.58
CA LYS A 119 -12.19 5.13 -19.91
C LYS A 119 -12.90 6.46 -19.78
N GLU A 120 -12.27 7.44 -19.17
CA GLU A 120 -12.60 8.85 -19.42
C GLU A 120 -11.38 9.56 -19.99
N THR A 121 -11.60 10.10 -21.18
CA THR A 121 -10.73 10.99 -21.93
C THR A 121 -11.35 12.37 -21.81
N CYS A 122 -10.57 13.40 -21.47
CA CYS A 122 -10.98 14.78 -21.67
C CYS A 122 -9.92 15.49 -22.49
N HIS A 123 -10.33 15.95 -23.66
CA HIS A 123 -9.57 16.76 -24.59
C HIS A 123 -10.40 18.03 -24.85
N VAL A 124 -9.71 19.17 -24.96
CA VAL A 124 -9.81 20.14 -26.07
C VAL A 124 -10.56 21.48 -25.83
N ILE A 125 -9.73 22.54 -25.88
CA ILE A 125 -9.85 23.97 -26.34
C ILE A 125 -10.41 25.06 -25.43
N SER A 126 -9.57 26.10 -25.25
CA SER A 126 -9.97 27.49 -25.47
C SER A 126 -8.82 28.27 -26.13
N ASP A 127 -9.05 28.75 -27.36
CA ASP A 127 -8.18 29.64 -28.16
C ASP A 127 -8.63 31.12 -28.04
N PHE A 128 -7.67 32.02 -28.36
CA PHE A 128 -7.75 33.45 -28.78
C PHE A 128 -7.70 34.58 -27.73
N PRO A 129 -7.21 35.80 -28.07
CA PRO A 129 -6.19 36.20 -29.06
C PRO A 129 -5.07 37.11 -28.49
N LYS A 130 -4.04 37.23 -29.32
CA LYS A 130 -2.76 37.94 -29.17
C LYS A 130 -2.91 39.47 -29.19
N GLU A 131 -2.61 40.15 -28.07
CA GLU A 131 -2.33 41.59 -28.07
C GLU A 131 -0.82 41.86 -28.13
N ARG A 132 -0.42 42.65 -29.13
CA ARG A 132 0.93 43.21 -29.26
C ARG A 132 1.15 44.29 -28.19
N LYS A 133 2.20 44.17 -27.38
CA LYS A 133 2.81 45.34 -26.71
C LYS A 133 4.31 45.40 -26.92
N LEU A 134 4.75 46.61 -27.22
CA LEU A 134 6.10 47.07 -27.43
C LEU A 134 6.99 46.79 -26.20
N TYR A 135 8.14 46.19 -26.47
CA TYR A 135 9.43 46.27 -25.79
C TYR A 135 9.48 46.91 -24.38
N CYS A 136 9.64 46.06 -23.37
CA CYS A 136 10.38 46.31 -22.13
C CYS A 136 11.08 45.00 -21.74
N LYS A 137 12.27 44.72 -22.30
CA LYS A 137 13.00 43.45 -22.07
C LYS A 137 13.23 43.12 -20.58
N ASP A 138 13.47 44.13 -19.74
CA ASP A 138 13.74 43.93 -18.29
C ASP A 138 12.50 43.63 -17.42
N LEU A 139 11.30 43.92 -17.91
CA LEU A 139 10.06 43.55 -17.22
C LEU A 139 9.58 42.16 -17.66
N ASP A 140 9.89 41.78 -18.90
CA ASP A 140 9.54 40.49 -19.50
C ASP A 140 10.31 39.34 -18.84
N ASP A 141 11.65 39.47 -18.72
CA ASP A 141 12.51 38.43 -18.14
C ASP A 141 12.23 38.17 -16.65
N ARG A 142 11.86 39.21 -15.89
CA ARG A 142 11.49 39.05 -14.47
C ARG A 142 10.12 38.44 -14.29
N HIS A 143 9.17 38.73 -15.18
CA HIS A 143 7.85 38.13 -15.15
C HIS A 143 7.90 36.65 -15.56
N GLU A 144 8.72 36.30 -16.56
CA GLU A 144 8.95 34.91 -16.97
C GLU A 144 9.62 34.10 -15.84
N PHE A 145 10.65 34.67 -15.19
CA PHE A 145 11.28 34.04 -14.03
C PHE A 145 10.27 33.76 -12.91
N ASN A 146 9.50 34.76 -12.48
CA ASN A 146 8.53 34.59 -11.40
C ASN A 146 7.47 33.54 -11.73
N ASN A 147 6.96 33.54 -12.97
CA ASN A 147 6.00 32.53 -13.42
C ASN A 147 6.59 31.11 -13.37
N GLU A 148 7.82 30.89 -13.85
CA GLU A 148 8.48 29.57 -13.79
C GLU A 148 8.67 29.11 -12.34
N ILE A 149 8.98 30.03 -11.43
CA ILE A 149 9.09 29.72 -10.00
C ILE A 149 7.74 29.36 -9.40
N ASP A 150 6.72 30.17 -9.62
CA ASP A 150 5.37 29.95 -9.07
C ASP A 150 4.78 28.62 -9.56
N GLU A 151 4.88 28.34 -10.87
CA GLU A 151 4.42 27.07 -11.45
C GLU A 151 5.17 25.87 -10.86
N GLY A 152 6.49 25.97 -10.68
CA GLY A 152 7.26 24.88 -10.09
C GLY A 152 6.98 24.68 -8.61
N LEU A 153 6.73 25.75 -7.86
CA LEU A 153 6.33 25.65 -6.44
C LEU A 153 4.93 25.06 -6.30
N GLU A 154 4.00 25.39 -7.19
CA GLU A 154 2.67 24.77 -7.25
C GLU A 154 2.78 23.26 -7.50
N GLN A 155 3.58 22.84 -8.49
CA GLN A 155 3.84 21.43 -8.79
C GLN A 155 4.45 20.68 -7.59
N ILE A 156 5.41 21.30 -6.89
CA ILE A 156 5.96 20.73 -5.64
C ILE A 156 4.85 20.60 -4.59
N GLY A 157 4.02 21.63 -4.44
CA GLY A 157 2.89 21.64 -3.51
C GLY A 157 1.92 20.49 -3.75
N ASP A 158 1.57 20.24 -5.01
CA ASP A 158 0.69 19.15 -5.40
C ASP A 158 1.30 17.78 -5.11
N MET A 159 2.56 17.55 -5.48
CA MET A 159 3.27 16.30 -5.15
C MET A 159 3.37 16.07 -3.65
N LEU A 160 3.68 17.12 -2.86
CA LEU A 160 3.73 17.04 -1.40
C LEU A 160 2.37 16.68 -0.81
N LYS A 161 1.28 17.26 -1.34
CA LYS A 161 -0.09 16.96 -0.91
C LYS A 161 -0.48 15.52 -1.23
N GLU A 162 -0.13 15.02 -2.42
CA GLU A 162 -0.33 13.62 -2.78
C GLU A 162 0.42 12.67 -1.84
N MET A 163 1.71 12.93 -1.61
CA MET A 163 2.53 12.14 -0.70
C MET A 163 1.98 12.17 0.73
N HIS A 164 1.52 13.32 1.21
CA HIS A 164 0.89 13.45 2.52
C HIS A 164 -0.37 12.59 2.64
N ASN A 165 -1.26 12.63 1.64
CA ASN A 165 -2.46 11.80 1.61
C ASN A 165 -2.13 10.30 1.57
N ARG A 166 -1.11 9.90 0.81
CA ARG A 166 -0.62 8.50 0.82
C ARG A 166 -0.03 8.12 2.17
N ALA A 167 0.72 9.00 2.83
CA ALA A 167 1.26 8.74 4.16
C ALA A 167 0.16 8.52 5.21
N ILE A 168 -0.92 9.32 5.18
CA ILE A 168 -2.11 9.10 6.03
C ILE A 168 -2.75 7.74 5.74
N SER A 169 -2.91 7.41 4.46
CA SER A 169 -3.52 6.14 4.03
C SER A 169 -2.67 4.94 4.47
N MET A 170 -1.35 5.02 4.29
CA MET A 170 -0.41 4.00 4.74
C MET A 170 -0.41 3.85 6.26
N ASN A 171 -0.45 4.94 7.03
CA ASN A 171 -0.53 4.88 8.49
C ASN A 171 -1.83 4.19 8.94
N THR A 172 -2.95 4.49 8.28
CA THR A 172 -4.23 3.83 8.56
C THR A 172 -4.17 2.34 8.25
N ALA A 173 -3.60 1.95 7.11
CA ALA A 173 -3.39 0.56 6.76
C ALA A 173 -2.48 -0.16 7.77
N LEU A 174 -1.36 0.43 8.18
CA LEU A 174 -0.47 -0.13 9.20
C LEU A 174 -1.17 -0.36 10.54
N LYS A 175 -2.04 0.56 10.98
CA LYS A 175 -2.86 0.37 12.19
C LYS A 175 -3.81 -0.82 12.05
N ASN A 176 -4.47 -0.95 10.90
CA ASN A 176 -5.37 -2.07 10.64
C ASN A 176 -4.60 -3.41 10.60
N GLN A 177 -3.45 -3.44 9.91
CA GLN A 177 -2.55 -4.61 9.89
C GLN A 177 -2.10 -5.02 11.30
N GLY A 178 -1.82 -4.05 12.18
CA GLY A 178 -1.48 -4.32 13.58
C GLY A 178 -2.60 -5.04 14.34
N GLY A 179 -3.86 -4.69 14.07
CA GLY A 179 -5.01 -5.41 14.63
C GLY A 179 -5.10 -6.86 14.14
N ILE A 180 -4.96 -7.08 12.83
CA ILE A 180 -5.00 -8.42 12.22
C ILE A 180 -3.85 -9.30 12.73
N LEU A 181 -2.64 -8.73 12.86
CA LEU A 181 -1.49 -9.46 13.41
C LEU A 181 -1.74 -9.95 14.84
N ASN A 182 -2.39 -9.17 15.69
CA ASN A 182 -2.75 -9.60 17.04
C ASN A 182 -3.74 -10.77 17.03
N ASN A 183 -4.72 -10.76 16.11
CA ASN A 183 -5.66 -11.88 15.94
C ASN A 183 -4.95 -13.14 15.46
N ILE A 184 -4.08 -13.00 14.45
CA ILE A 184 -3.26 -14.10 13.92
C ILE A 184 -2.39 -14.70 15.03
N ASP A 185 -1.71 -13.88 15.82
CA ASP A 185 -0.83 -14.35 16.90
C ASP A 185 -1.61 -15.15 17.95
N ALA A 186 -2.76 -14.61 18.40
CA ALA A 186 -3.64 -15.32 19.34
C ALA A 186 -4.15 -16.65 18.77
N ASN A 187 -4.56 -16.68 17.50
CA ASN A 187 -5.04 -17.88 16.82
C ASN A 187 -3.91 -18.92 16.65
N ILE A 188 -2.71 -18.50 16.24
CA ILE A 188 -1.55 -19.38 16.08
C ILE A 188 -1.17 -19.99 17.44
N TYR A 189 -1.11 -19.19 18.50
CA TYR A 189 -0.79 -19.69 19.84
C TYR A 189 -1.81 -20.75 20.30
N SER A 190 -3.10 -20.44 20.16
CA SER A 190 -4.18 -21.37 20.49
C SER A 190 -4.09 -22.66 19.67
N ASN A 191 -3.94 -22.54 18.34
CA ASN A 191 -3.84 -23.68 17.44
C ASN A 191 -2.63 -24.57 17.78
N ASN A 192 -1.47 -23.97 18.05
CA ASN A 192 -0.26 -24.72 18.39
C ASN A 192 -0.41 -25.48 19.71
N SER A 193 -0.99 -24.84 20.74
CA SER A 193 -1.30 -25.53 22.01
C SER A 193 -2.24 -26.71 21.79
N ARG A 194 -3.34 -26.50 21.05
CA ARG A 194 -4.34 -27.55 20.78
C ARG A 194 -3.78 -28.69 19.94
N MET A 195 -2.94 -28.40 18.94
CA MET A 195 -2.23 -29.41 18.17
C MET A 195 -1.34 -30.28 19.06
N LYS A 196 -0.62 -29.68 20.00
CA LYS A 196 0.22 -30.41 20.96
C LYS A 196 -0.62 -31.34 21.82
N ASP A 197 -1.73 -30.85 22.37
CA ASP A 197 -2.64 -31.64 23.19
C ASP A 197 -3.24 -32.82 22.40
N GLN A 198 -3.72 -32.57 21.18
CA GLN A 198 -4.25 -33.63 20.30
C GLN A 198 -3.20 -34.67 19.94
N ARG A 199 -1.95 -34.26 19.67
CA ARG A 199 -0.83 -35.20 19.43
C ARG A 199 -0.55 -36.07 20.65
N THR A 200 -0.55 -35.48 21.84
CA THR A 200 -0.38 -36.22 23.10
C THR A 200 -1.52 -37.23 23.31
N GLU A 201 -2.77 -36.82 23.08
CA GLU A 201 -3.93 -37.71 23.19
C GLU A 201 -3.88 -38.86 22.17
N LEU A 202 -3.61 -38.58 20.90
CA LEU A 202 -3.42 -39.59 19.86
C LEU A 202 -2.29 -40.57 20.21
N GLY A 203 -1.18 -40.05 20.74
CA GLY A 203 -0.06 -40.88 21.20
C GLY A 203 -0.45 -41.88 22.30
N LYS A 204 -1.41 -41.53 23.19
CA LYS A 204 -1.93 -42.45 24.21
C LYS A 204 -2.72 -43.62 23.60
N PHE A 205 -3.42 -43.40 22.47
CA PHE A 205 -4.16 -44.45 21.78
C PHE A 205 -3.26 -45.40 21.00
N ILE A 206 -2.23 -44.87 20.33
CA ILE A 206 -1.34 -45.66 19.46
C ILE A 206 -0.36 -46.52 20.27
N ARG A 207 0.02 -46.09 21.48
CA ARG A 207 1.00 -46.78 22.32
C ARG A 207 0.42 -47.90 23.18
N LYS A 208 -0.86 -48.25 22.98
CA LYS A 208 -1.60 -49.29 23.70
C LYS A 208 -1.83 -50.48 22.78
#